data_AF-A0A3S3RVF3-F1
#
_entry.id   AF-A0A3S3RVF3-F1
#
_cell.length_a   1.000
_cell.length_b   1.000
_cell.length_c   1.000
_cell.angle_alpha   90.00
_cell.angle_beta   90.00
_cell.angle_gamma   90.00
#
_symmetry.space_group_name_H-M   'P 1'
#
loop_
_entity.id
_entity.type
_entity.pdbx_description
1 polymer ?
#
loop_
_entity_poly.entity_id
_entity_poly.type
_entity_poly.pdbx_seq_one_letter_code
_entity_poly.pdbx_strand_id
1 'polypeptide(L)'
;MLSRLKLPLLCLGAMVVWSAAYPASAEEWTRKTAHGGELSRSVDRDGNIYTGSTTRTGPNGGTYTSNSTCKAGVVDRCSRSYSATGPNGKTVSGQRYSAAGPFRGRSVGSFTGPNGNTVHGFRRWRR
;
A
#
# COMPACT_ATOMS: atom_id res chain seq x y z
N MET A 1 10.55 -45.16 43.55
CA MET A 1 10.75 -45.00 42.09
C MET A 1 9.42 -45.26 41.39
N LEU A 2 8.69 -44.22 40.97
CA LEU A 2 7.52 -44.35 40.10
C LEU A 2 7.39 -43.12 39.18
N SER A 3 7.54 -43.40 37.89
CA SER A 3 6.96 -42.76 36.70
C SER A 3 6.87 -41.23 36.63
N ARG A 4 7.84 -40.61 35.92
CA ARG A 4 7.72 -39.28 35.30
C ARG A 4 7.85 -39.39 33.77
N LEU A 5 6.90 -40.06 33.12
CA LEU A 5 6.70 -39.91 31.68
C LEU A 5 5.22 -39.61 31.46
N LYS A 6 4.90 -38.38 31.03
CA LYS A 6 3.68 -37.98 30.26
C LYS A 6 3.47 -36.46 30.26
N LEU A 7 4.48 -35.63 30.02
CA LEU A 7 4.24 -34.17 29.94
C LEU A 7 4.96 -33.34 28.85
N PRO A 8 5.78 -33.86 27.90
CA PRO A 8 6.39 -32.96 26.91
C PRO A 8 5.67 -32.91 25.55
N LEU A 9 4.60 -33.71 25.33
CA LEU A 9 3.95 -33.80 24.00
C LEU A 9 2.74 -32.88 23.80
N LEU A 10 2.17 -32.32 24.88
CA LEU A 10 1.00 -31.42 24.77
C LEU A 10 1.38 -29.97 24.42
N CYS A 11 2.63 -29.54 24.67
CA CYS A 11 3.05 -28.16 24.39
C CYS A 11 3.47 -27.91 22.94
N LEU A 12 3.73 -28.97 22.15
CA LEU A 12 4.06 -28.84 20.72
C LEU A 12 2.83 -28.73 19.81
N GLY A 13 1.66 -29.22 20.24
CA GLY A 13 0.42 -29.10 19.48
C GLY A 13 -0.22 -27.71 19.53
N ALA A 14 -0.01 -26.97 20.62
CA ALA A 14 -0.65 -25.67 20.81
C ALA A 14 0.04 -24.50 20.07
N MET A 15 1.29 -24.68 19.60
CA MET A 15 2.02 -23.65 18.85
C MET A 15 1.83 -23.71 17.32
N VAL A 16 1.09 -24.69 16.80
CA VAL A 16 0.89 -24.84 15.33
C VAL A 16 -0.34 -24.07 14.81
N VAL A 17 -1.18 -23.53 15.68
CA VAL A 17 -2.46 -22.89 15.27
C VAL A 17 -2.35 -21.37 15.03
N TRP A 18 -1.16 -20.78 15.12
CA TRP A 18 -0.94 -19.34 14.86
C TRP A 18 -0.15 -19.04 13.58
N SER A 19 -0.34 -19.87 12.56
CA SER A 19 0.05 -19.55 11.19
C SER A 19 -1.17 -19.47 10.28
N ALA A 20 -2.24 -18.83 10.77
CA ALA A 20 -3.20 -18.24 9.84
C ALA A 20 -2.47 -17.06 9.20
N ALA A 21 -2.01 -17.25 7.96
CA ALA A 21 -1.66 -16.16 7.08
C ALA A 21 -2.82 -15.18 7.12
N TYR A 22 -2.67 -14.07 7.86
CA TYR A 22 -3.67 -13.04 7.87
C TYR A 22 -3.88 -12.66 6.40
N PRO A 23 -5.10 -12.81 5.83
CA PRO A 23 -5.38 -12.08 4.62
C PRO A 23 -5.05 -10.63 4.96
N ALA A 24 -4.40 -9.91 4.06
CA ALA A 24 -4.44 -8.46 4.13
C ALA A 24 -5.93 -8.13 4.00
N SER A 25 -6.62 -8.06 5.15
CA SER A 25 -8.05 -7.90 5.21
C SER A 25 -8.36 -6.65 4.42
N ALA A 26 -9.38 -6.73 3.57
CA ALA A 26 -9.92 -5.53 2.96
C ALA A 26 -10.21 -4.55 4.10
N GLU A 27 -9.51 -3.42 4.11
CA GLU A 27 -9.49 -2.49 5.22
C GLU A 27 -9.90 -1.14 4.66
N GLU A 28 -11.08 -0.67 5.08
CA GLU A 28 -11.56 0.66 4.80
C GLU A 28 -11.71 1.43 6.11
N TRP A 29 -11.11 2.61 6.16
CA TRP A 29 -11.30 3.52 7.27
C TRP A 29 -11.18 4.96 6.84
N THR A 30 -11.80 5.81 7.65
CA THR A 30 -11.71 7.26 7.56
C THR A 30 -11.39 7.82 8.93
N ARG A 31 -10.45 8.75 9.00
CA ARG A 31 -10.09 9.44 10.26
C ARG A 31 -9.79 10.91 10.04
N LYS A 32 -10.08 11.73 11.04
CA LYS A 32 -9.64 13.14 11.09
C LYS A 32 -8.14 13.23 11.39
N THR A 33 -7.48 14.28 10.91
CA THR A 33 -6.06 14.51 11.22
C THR A 33 -5.89 15.51 12.37
N ALA A 34 -4.76 15.46 13.07
CA ALA A 34 -4.49 16.29 14.25
C ALA A 34 -4.56 17.81 13.98
N HIS A 35 -4.32 18.23 12.74
CA HIS A 35 -4.33 19.64 12.33
C HIS A 35 -5.52 20.00 11.43
N GLY A 36 -6.60 19.21 11.51
CA GLY A 36 -7.81 19.40 10.71
C GLY A 36 -7.75 18.70 9.35
N GLY A 37 -8.93 18.50 8.74
CA GLY A 37 -9.09 17.69 7.54
C GLY A 37 -9.27 16.19 7.83
N GLU A 38 -9.13 15.37 6.80
CA GLU A 38 -9.54 13.96 6.81
C GLU A 38 -8.60 13.10 5.94
N LEU A 39 -8.43 11.86 6.35
CA LEU A 39 -7.74 10.82 5.59
C LEU A 39 -8.65 9.60 5.52
N SER A 40 -8.98 9.19 4.30
CA SER A 40 -9.65 7.92 4.03
C SER A 40 -8.70 6.99 3.27
N ARG A 41 -8.80 5.70 3.58
CA ARG A 41 -8.02 4.65 2.95
C ARG A 41 -8.90 3.44 2.76
N SER A 42 -8.81 2.84 1.58
CA SER A 42 -9.33 1.51 1.30
C SER A 42 -8.20 0.64 0.77
N VAL A 43 -8.18 -0.61 1.17
CA VAL A 43 -7.29 -1.66 0.65
C VAL A 43 -8.15 -2.87 0.40
N ASP A 44 -7.92 -3.56 -0.70
CA ASP A 44 -8.58 -4.82 -1.02
C ASP A 44 -7.55 -5.81 -1.58
N ARG A 45 -7.82 -7.12 -1.41
CA ARG A 45 -6.97 -8.18 -1.93
C ARG A 45 -7.85 -9.26 -2.56
N ASP A 46 -7.63 -9.48 -3.85
CA ASP A 46 -8.17 -10.61 -4.61
C ASP A 46 -7.02 -11.54 -5.05
N GLY A 47 -6.84 -12.63 -4.30
CA GLY A 47 -5.72 -13.55 -4.48
C GLY A 47 -4.35 -12.86 -4.39
N ASN A 48 -3.63 -12.83 -5.51
CA ASN A 48 -2.32 -12.16 -5.62
C ASN A 48 -2.42 -10.70 -6.08
N ILE A 49 -3.63 -10.17 -6.27
CA ILE A 49 -3.86 -8.78 -6.66
C ILE A 49 -4.23 -7.99 -5.41
N TYR A 50 -3.59 -6.83 -5.25
CA TYR A 50 -3.81 -5.88 -4.18
C TYR A 50 -4.26 -4.59 -4.82
N THR A 51 -5.35 -4.03 -4.34
CA THR A 51 -5.76 -2.68 -4.72
C THR A 51 -5.80 -1.80 -3.48
N GLY A 52 -5.66 -0.50 -3.69
CA GLY A 52 -5.86 0.44 -2.60
C GLY A 52 -6.09 1.84 -3.10
N SER A 53 -6.94 2.55 -2.39
CA SER A 53 -7.18 3.97 -2.56
C SER A 53 -6.81 4.71 -1.29
N THR A 54 -6.35 5.94 -1.44
CA THR A 54 -6.13 6.84 -0.31
C THR A 54 -6.52 8.23 -0.74
N THR A 55 -7.42 8.86 -0.01
CA THR A 55 -7.80 10.25 -0.19
C THR A 55 -7.48 11.03 1.08
N ARG A 56 -6.80 12.16 0.92
CA ARG A 56 -6.46 13.09 2.00
C ARG A 56 -6.99 14.46 1.66
N THR A 57 -7.81 15.01 2.54
CA THR A 57 -8.31 16.38 2.46
C THR A 57 -7.68 17.19 3.59
N GLY A 58 -6.99 18.27 3.24
CA GLY A 58 -6.40 19.20 4.21
C GLY A 58 -7.44 20.12 4.84
N PRO A 59 -7.09 20.82 5.93
CA PRO A 59 -8.00 21.74 6.62
C PRO A 59 -8.48 22.89 5.72
N ASN A 60 -7.67 23.28 4.73
CA ASN A 60 -7.97 24.36 3.79
C ASN A 60 -8.59 23.85 2.46
N GLY A 61 -9.19 22.65 2.46
CA GLY A 61 -9.91 22.11 1.30
C GLY A 61 -9.06 21.51 0.17
N GLY A 62 -7.72 21.57 0.27
CA GLY A 62 -6.85 20.88 -0.69
C GLY A 62 -6.97 19.36 -0.59
N THR A 63 -7.02 18.66 -1.71
CA THR A 63 -7.24 17.21 -1.78
C THR A 63 -6.07 16.49 -2.45
N TYR A 64 -5.79 15.27 -2.02
CA TYR A 64 -4.88 14.34 -2.68
C TYR A 64 -5.56 12.98 -2.74
N THR A 65 -5.63 12.39 -3.91
CA THR A 65 -6.13 11.03 -4.10
C THR A 65 -5.08 10.19 -4.79
N SER A 66 -4.89 8.96 -4.34
CA SER A 66 -4.06 7.99 -5.04
C SER A 66 -4.69 6.63 -5.06
N ASN A 67 -4.63 5.98 -6.21
CA ASN A 67 -5.09 4.62 -6.42
C ASN A 67 -3.91 3.77 -6.85
N SER A 68 -3.84 2.55 -6.35
CA SER A 68 -2.80 1.60 -6.69
C SER A 68 -3.35 0.21 -6.91
N THR A 69 -2.73 -0.51 -7.83
CA THR A 69 -2.97 -1.92 -8.07
C THR A 69 -1.62 -2.63 -8.18
N CYS A 70 -1.41 -3.66 -7.39
CA CYS A 70 -0.21 -4.48 -7.39
C CYS A 70 -0.57 -5.94 -7.63
N LYS A 71 0.21 -6.62 -8.46
CA LYS A 71 0.22 -8.08 -8.56
C LYS A 71 1.47 -8.61 -7.87
N ALA A 72 1.28 -9.38 -6.80
CA ALA A 72 2.36 -10.02 -6.08
C ALA A 72 2.92 -11.23 -6.85
N GLY A 73 4.19 -11.51 -6.61
CA GLY A 73 4.90 -12.69 -7.12
C GLY A 73 6.39 -12.61 -6.81
N VAL A 74 7.22 -13.41 -7.50
CA VAL A 74 8.69 -13.28 -7.39
C VAL A 74 9.17 -11.87 -7.73
N VAL A 75 8.44 -11.19 -8.62
CA VAL A 75 8.59 -9.76 -8.89
C VAL A 75 7.23 -9.11 -8.75
N ASP A 76 7.07 -8.30 -7.71
CA ASP A 76 5.86 -7.52 -7.48
C ASP A 76 5.77 -6.43 -8.54
N ARG A 77 4.63 -6.33 -9.22
CA ARG A 77 4.37 -5.32 -10.25
C ARG A 77 3.23 -4.44 -9.79
N CYS A 78 3.49 -3.15 -9.65
CA CYS A 78 2.50 -2.18 -9.21
C CYS A 78 2.29 -1.10 -10.25
N SER A 79 1.06 -0.62 -10.33
CA SER A 79 0.69 0.65 -10.95
C SER A 79 0.10 1.55 -9.86
N ARG A 80 0.38 2.84 -9.94
CA ARG A 80 -0.20 3.85 -9.06
C ARG A 80 -0.54 5.08 -9.89
N SER A 81 -1.76 5.57 -9.76
CA SER A 81 -2.15 6.90 -10.21
C SER A 81 -2.37 7.80 -9.00
N TYR A 82 -2.14 9.09 -9.18
CA TYR A 82 -2.41 10.08 -8.14
C TYR A 82 -2.80 11.42 -8.76
N SER A 83 -3.62 12.16 -8.04
CA SER A 83 -3.98 13.53 -8.32
C SER A 83 -3.99 14.32 -7.02
N ALA A 84 -3.64 15.60 -7.10
CA ALA A 84 -3.73 16.50 -5.97
C ALA A 84 -4.22 17.85 -6.45
N THR A 85 -5.21 18.42 -5.76
CA THR A 85 -5.71 19.76 -6.01
C THR A 85 -5.43 20.61 -4.79
N GLY A 86 -4.64 21.67 -4.97
CA GLY A 86 -4.36 22.62 -3.89
C GLY A 86 -5.59 23.47 -3.54
N PRO A 87 -5.58 24.15 -2.38
CA PRO A 87 -6.65 25.09 -2.00
C PRO A 87 -6.95 26.16 -3.06
N ASN A 88 -5.94 26.52 -3.85
CA ASN A 88 -6.06 27.52 -4.93
C ASN A 88 -6.59 26.93 -6.24
N GLY A 89 -7.19 25.72 -6.23
CA GLY A 89 -7.76 25.05 -7.40
C GLY A 89 -6.74 24.48 -8.40
N LYS A 90 -5.44 24.65 -8.16
CA LYS A 90 -4.38 24.11 -9.04
C LYS A 90 -4.21 22.61 -8.84
N THR A 91 -4.27 21.87 -9.94
CA THR A 91 -4.23 20.40 -9.93
C THR A 91 -2.90 19.87 -10.46
N VAL A 92 -2.37 18.84 -9.82
CA VAL A 92 -1.27 18.02 -10.34
C VAL A 92 -1.73 16.58 -10.43
N SER A 93 -1.16 15.82 -11.35
CA SER A 93 -1.47 14.40 -11.49
C SER A 93 -0.25 13.61 -11.93
N GLY A 94 -0.33 12.29 -11.83
CA GLY A 94 0.73 11.45 -12.33
C GLY A 94 0.41 9.98 -12.23
N GLN A 95 1.29 9.20 -12.86
CA GLN A 95 1.24 7.75 -12.82
C GLN A 95 2.62 7.17 -12.60
N ARG A 96 2.69 6.00 -11.99
CA ARG A 96 3.92 5.26 -11.73
C ARG A 96 3.67 3.78 -11.92
N TYR A 97 4.58 3.13 -12.62
CA TYR A 97 4.68 1.68 -12.70
C TYR A 97 5.98 1.24 -12.06
N SER A 98 5.94 0.20 -11.24
CA SER A 98 7.12 -0.35 -10.59
C SER A 98 7.15 -1.86 -10.67
N ALA A 99 8.35 -2.42 -10.77
CA ALA A 99 8.62 -3.84 -10.63
C ALA A 99 9.71 -4.00 -9.56
N ALA A 100 9.40 -4.70 -8.47
CA ALA A 100 10.31 -4.95 -7.35
C ALA A 100 10.53 -6.46 -7.19
N GLY A 101 11.75 -6.91 -7.50
CA GLY A 101 12.18 -8.28 -7.25
C GLY A 101 13.04 -8.40 -6.00
N PRO A 102 13.54 -9.61 -5.69
CA PRO A 102 14.32 -9.88 -4.48
C PRO A 102 15.59 -9.02 -4.35
N PHE A 103 16.27 -8.72 -5.45
CA PHE A 103 17.58 -8.04 -5.42
C PHE A 103 17.56 -6.61 -5.97
N ARG A 104 16.60 -6.29 -6.84
CA ARG A 104 16.55 -5.02 -7.58
C ARG A 104 15.12 -4.59 -7.82
N GLY A 105 14.93 -3.28 -7.95
CA GLY A 105 13.68 -2.70 -8.39
C GLY A 105 13.88 -1.68 -9.52
N ARG A 106 12.82 -1.47 -10.28
CA ARG A 106 12.72 -0.42 -11.28
C ARG A 106 11.36 0.24 -11.23
N SER A 107 11.31 1.52 -11.59
CA SER A 107 10.06 2.23 -11.76
C SER A 107 10.16 3.24 -12.89
N VAL A 108 9.05 3.46 -13.57
CA VAL A 108 8.87 4.53 -14.55
C VAL A 108 7.59 5.26 -14.23
N GLY A 109 7.53 6.56 -14.48
CA GLY A 109 6.33 7.33 -14.22
C GLY A 109 6.29 8.65 -14.95
N SER A 110 5.12 9.27 -14.89
CA SER A 110 4.84 10.61 -15.36
C SER A 110 4.31 11.47 -14.23
N PHE A 111 4.52 12.77 -14.35
CA PHE A 111 3.95 13.79 -13.48
C PHE A 111 3.56 14.99 -14.35
N THR A 112 2.30 15.39 -14.26
CA THR A 112 1.75 16.56 -14.95
C THR A 112 1.51 17.65 -13.92
N GLY A 113 2.17 18.79 -14.12
CA GLY A 113 2.02 19.97 -13.27
C GLY A 113 0.74 20.75 -13.57
N PRO A 114 0.47 21.81 -12.79
CA PRO A 114 -0.77 22.59 -12.91
C PRO A 114 -0.88 23.40 -14.20
N ASN A 115 0.24 23.58 -14.91
CA ASN A 115 0.29 24.27 -16.21
C ASN A 115 0.23 23.29 -17.39
N GLY A 116 -0.10 22.01 -17.15
CA GLY A 116 -0.20 20.98 -18.19
C GLY A 116 1.13 20.35 -18.64
N ASN A 117 2.28 20.87 -18.20
CA ASN A 117 3.57 20.28 -18.53
C ASN A 117 3.75 18.93 -17.85
N THR A 118 4.08 17.90 -18.65
CA THR A 118 4.34 16.54 -18.17
C THR A 118 5.84 16.23 -18.20
N VAL A 119 6.35 15.69 -17.09
CA VAL A 119 7.69 15.15 -16.99
C VAL A 119 7.64 13.64 -16.82
N HIS A 120 8.60 12.94 -17.42
CA HIS A 120 8.74 11.50 -17.30
C HIS A 120 10.03 11.18 -16.55
N GLY A 121 9.96 10.15 -15.71
CA GLY A 121 11.08 9.75 -14.87
C GLY A 121 11.21 8.25 -14.82
N PHE A 122 12.44 7.81 -14.64
CA PHE A 122 12.80 6.41 -14.46
C PHE A 122 13.78 6.29 -13.29
N ARG A 123 13.65 5.22 -12.51
CA ARG A 123 14.51 4.92 -11.37
C ARG A 123 14.81 3.43 -11.33
N ARG A 124 16.05 3.06 -11.02
CA ARG A 124 16.47 1.72 -10.58
C ARG A 124 17.00 1.81 -9.15
N TRP A 125 16.84 0.75 -8.38
CA TRP A 125 17.43 0.62 -7.04
C TRP A 125 17.78 -0.84 -6.75
N ARG A 126 18.62 -1.04 -5.73
CA ARG A 126 18.93 -2.34 -5.12
C ARG A 126 18.20 -2.44 -3.78
N ARG A 127 17.85 -3.65 -3.35
CA ARG A 127 17.34 -3.91 -2.00
C ARG A 127 18.48 -4.31 -1.09
#